data_AF-A0A5D0QIE7-F1
#
_entry.id   AF-A0A5D0QIE7-F1
#
_cell.length_a   1.000
_cell.length_b   1.000
_cell.length_c   1.000
_cell.angle_alpha   90.00
_cell.angle_beta   90.00
_cell.angle_gamma   90.00
#
_symmetry.space_group_name_H-M   'P 1'
#
loop_
_entity.id
_entity.type
_entity.pdbx_description
1 polymer ?
#
loop_
_entity_poly.entity_id
_entity_poly.type
_entity_poly.pdbx_seq_one_letter_code
_entity_poly.pdbx_strand_id
1 'polypeptide(L)' 'MTTRAVPFHCPYCGEEDLEPYEGDGGWYCRACARAFKLKFLGIGVKI' A
#
# COMPACT_ATOMS: atom_id res chain seq x y z
N MET A 1 -10.65 16.16 -2.65
CA MET A 1 -10.04 15.12 -1.78
C MET A 1 -9.01 14.37 -2.60
N THR A 2 -7.72 14.46 -2.24
CA THR A 2 -6.65 13.67 -2.88
C THR A 2 -6.48 12.39 -2.08
N THR A 3 -7.34 11.40 -2.31
CA THR A 3 -7.40 10.20 -1.45
C THR A 3 -6.37 9.17 -1.90
N ARG A 4 -5.08 9.43 -1.63
CA ARG A 4 -4.06 8.38 -1.60
C ARG A 4 -4.11 7.75 -0.21
N ALA A 5 -4.65 6.54 -0.10
CA ALA A 5 -4.55 5.78 1.13
C ALA A 5 -3.08 5.45 1.40
N VAL A 6 -2.61 5.76 2.61
CA VAL A 6 -1.27 5.42 3.09
C VAL A 6 -1.39 4.15 3.95
N PRO A 7 -0.70 3.05 3.61
CA PRO A 7 -0.62 1.89 4.47
C PRO A 7 0.28 2.22 5.67
N PHE A 8 -0.15 1.84 6.88
CA PHE A 8 0.69 1.94 8.07
C PHE A 8 1.63 0.74 8.20
N HIS A 9 1.21 -0.45 7.78
CA HIS A 9 1.99 -1.70 7.89
C HIS A 9 2.16 -2.40 6.54
N CYS A 10 3.33 -3.00 6.34
CA CYS A 10 3.58 -3.88 5.22
C CYS A 10 2.69 -5.14 5.32
N PRO A 11 1.89 -5.48 4.29
CA PRO A 11 1.04 -6.66 4.33
C PRO A 11 1.82 -7.98 4.38
N TYR A 12 3.14 -7.93 4.18
CA TYR A 12 3.99 -9.09 4.10
C TYR A 12 4.80 -9.37 5.37
N CYS A 13 5.33 -8.32 6.03
CA CYS A 13 6.19 -8.48 7.21
C CYS A 13 5.70 -7.71 8.44
N GLY A 14 4.65 -6.88 8.34
CA GLY A 14 4.12 -6.09 9.45
C GLY A 14 4.90 -4.81 9.77
N GLU A 15 6.09 -4.63 9.19
CA GLU A 15 6.94 -3.45 9.39
C GLU A 15 6.32 -2.17 8.81
N GLU A 16 6.67 -1.03 9.41
CA GLU A 16 6.17 0.30 9.02
C GLU A 16 7.15 1.05 8.10
N ASP A 17 8.30 0.43 7.76
CA ASP A 17 9.30 1.04 6.89
C ASP A 17 8.89 1.00 5.40
N LEU A 18 7.94 1.87 5.06
CA LEU A 18 7.25 1.96 3.78
C LEU A 18 7.53 3.30 3.08
N GLU A 19 7.83 3.25 1.78
CA GLU A 19 7.97 4.42 0.94
C GLU A 19 7.11 4.34 -0.34
N PRO A 20 6.64 5.47 -0.88
CA PRO A 20 5.96 5.50 -2.16
C PRO A 20 6.86 4.93 -3.27
N TYR A 21 6.32 4.03 -4.09
CA TYR A 21 7.06 3.37 -5.16
C TYR A 21 6.22 3.35 -6.44
N GLU A 22 6.76 3.90 -7.52
CA GLU A 22 6.22 3.94 -8.89
C GLU A 22 4.67 4.04 -9.06
N GLY A 23 4.21 5.21 -9.53
CA GLY A 23 2.82 5.40 -9.99
C GLY A 23 1.76 5.50 -8.89
N ASP A 24 0.50 5.66 -9.28
CA ASP A 24 -0.61 5.91 -8.34
C ASP A 24 -0.87 4.70 -7.42
N GLY A 25 -0.51 4.85 -6.14
CA GLY A 25 -0.85 3.91 -5.07
C GLY A 25 0.15 2.77 -4.87
N GLY A 26 1.33 2.80 -5.51
CA GLY A 26 2.40 1.83 -5.28
C GLY A 26 3.26 2.17 -4.05
N TRP A 27 3.75 1.13 -3.39
CA TRP A 27 4.52 1.18 -2.15
C TRP A 27 5.63 0.13 -2.13
N TYR A 28 6.76 0.49 -1.57
CA TYR A 28 7.90 -0.40 -1.34
C TYR A 28 8.21 -0.48 0.14
N CYS A 29 8.42 -1.70 0.65
CA CYS A 29 8.87 -1.93 2.02
C CYS A 29 10.37 -2.16 2.04
N ARG A 30 11.12 -1.28 2.72
CA ARG A 30 12.58 -1.40 2.85
C ARG A 30 13.00 -2.56 3.75
N ALA A 31 12.17 -2.96 4.71
CA ALA A 31 12.49 -4.03 5.64
C ALA A 31 12.48 -5.43 4.99
N CYS A 32 11.57 -5.69 4.05
CA CYS A 32 11.45 -7.00 3.38
C CYS A 32 11.67 -6.97 1.86
N ALA A 33 12.03 -5.81 1.31
CA ALA A 33 12.31 -5.57 -0.11
C ALA A 33 11.17 -5.93 -1.08
N ARG A 34 9.91 -5.81 -0.64
CA ARG A 34 8.73 -6.10 -1.47
C ARG A 34 8.01 -4.82 -1.88
N ALA A 35 7.59 -4.78 -3.15
CA ALA A 35 6.69 -3.77 -3.67
C ALA A 35 5.24 -4.29 -3.72
N PHE A 36 4.27 -3.41 -3.48
CA PHE A 36 2.84 -3.70 -3.59
C PHE A 36 2.06 -2.44 -4.01
N LYS A 37 0.79 -2.61 -4.38
CA LYS A 37 -0.08 -1.50 -4.81
C LYS A 37 -1.41 -1.53 -4.07
N LEU A 38 -1.88 -0.38 -3.63
CA LEU A 38 -3.22 -0.19 -3.09
C LEU A 38 -4.18 0.27 -4.20
N LYS A 39 -5.37 -0.34 -4.23
CA LYS A 39 -6.47 0.06 -5.12
C LYS A 39 -7.76 0.11 -4.33
N PHE A 40 -8.44 1.25 -4.33
CA PHE A 40 -9.80 1.35 -3.82
C PHE A 40 -10.75 0.62 -4.77
N LEU A 41 -11.49 -0.36 -4.25
CA LEU A 41 -12.45 -1.14 -5.04
C LEU A 41 -13.89 -0.67 -4.87
N GLY A 42 -14.22 -0.04 -3.74
CA GLY A 42 -15.58 0.37 -3.38
C GLY A 42 -15.89 0.08 -1.91
N ILE A 43 -17.04 0.55 -1.44
CA ILE A 43 -17.56 0.25 -0.09
C ILE A 43 -18.53 -0.93 -0.22
N GLY A 44 -18.36 -1.98 0.61
CA GLY A 44 -19.27 -3.13 0.65
C GLY A 44 -19.14 -4.11 -0.53
N VAL A 45 -18.03 -4.07 -1.27
CA VAL A 45 -17.77 -5.01 -2.37
C VAL A 45 -17.63 -6.44 -1.84
N LYS A 46 -18.48 -7.35 -2.35
CA LYS A 46 -18.28 -8.80 -2.30
C LYS A 46 -17.61 -9.21 -3.61
N ILE A 47 -16.31 -9.45 -3.55
CA ILE A 47 -15.55 -10.18 -4.57
C ILE A 47 -15.61 -11.67 -4.27
#